data_AF-A0A4D4L2W5-F1
#
_entry.id   AF-A0A4D4L2W5-F1
#
_cell.length_a   1.000
_cell.length_b   1.000
_cell.length_c   1.000
_cell.angle_alpha   90.00
_cell.angle_beta   90.00
_cell.angle_gamma   90.00
#
_symmetry.space_group_name_H-M   'P 1'
#
loop_
_entity.id
_entity.type
_entity.pdbx_description
1 polymer ?
#
loop_
_entity_poly.entity_id
_entity_poly.type
_entity_poly.pdbx_seq_one_letter_code
_entity_poly.pdbx_strand_id
1 'polypeptide(L)'
;MSYFDAASSAPLHPVARQALLAALDEGWADPARLYREGRRARLLLDAAREAAAEAVGCRPDELVFTPSGTRAVHDGIAGRSRGGGAPVAI
;
A
#
# COMPACT_ATOMS: atom_id res chain seq x y z
N MET A 1 -28.67 3.79 -10.82
CA MET A 1 -28.68 2.34 -10.54
C MET A 1 -27.96 2.13 -9.22
N SER A 2 -28.60 1.53 -8.22
CA SER A 2 -27.96 1.25 -6.93
C SER A 2 -27.05 0.03 -7.04
N TYR A 3 -25.85 0.10 -6.45
CA TYR A 3 -24.86 -0.98 -6.46
C TYR A 3 -24.86 -1.69 -5.10
N PHE A 4 -25.13 -3.00 -5.10
CA PHE A 4 -25.30 -3.81 -3.88
C PHE A 4 -24.32 -5.01 -3.82
N ASP A 5 -23.10 -4.83 -4.34
CA ASP A 5 -22.04 -5.87 -4.33
C ASP A 5 -20.69 -5.32 -3.85
N ALA A 6 -20.72 -4.42 -2.86
CA ALA A 6 -19.51 -3.80 -2.30
C ALA A 6 -18.54 -4.81 -1.65
N ALA A 7 -18.99 -6.04 -1.37
CA ALA A 7 -18.15 -7.11 -0.84
C ALA A 7 -17.20 -7.71 -1.90
N SER A 8 -17.56 -7.64 -3.19
CA SER A 8 -16.72 -8.10 -4.30
C SER A 8 -15.72 -7.03 -4.72
N SER A 9 -16.22 -5.83 -5.02
CA SER A 9 -15.40 -4.66 -5.32
C SER A 9 -16.19 -3.39 -5.06
N ALA A 10 -15.50 -2.26 -4.93
CA ALA A 10 -16.15 -0.96 -4.83
C ALA A 10 -15.48 0.02 -5.80
N PRO A 11 -16.23 0.98 -6.36
CA PRO A 11 -15.60 2.09 -7.08
C PRO A 11 -14.67 2.85 -6.12
N LEU A 12 -13.56 3.35 -6.66
CA LEU A 12 -12.64 4.17 -5.87
C LEU A 12 -13.36 5.38 -5.28
N HIS A 13 -13.10 5.66 -4.01
CA HIS A 13 -13.49 6.93 -3.41
C HIS A 13 -12.89 8.09 -4.22
N PRO A 14 -13.60 9.20 -4.47
CA PRO A 14 -13.10 10.30 -5.30
C PRO A 14 -11.72 10.81 -4.90
N VAL A 15 -11.47 10.92 -3.59
CA VAL A 15 -10.16 11.32 -3.04
C VAL A 15 -9.07 10.28 -3.33
N ALA A 16 -9.40 8.98 -3.24
CA ALA A 16 -8.45 7.91 -3.57
C ALA A 16 -8.09 7.93 -5.07
N ARG A 17 -9.07 8.20 -5.93
CA ARG A 17 -8.83 8.38 -7.37
C ARG A 17 -7.90 9.56 -7.65
N GLN A 18 -8.09 10.69 -6.98
CA GLN A 18 -7.23 11.86 -7.11
C GLN A 18 -5.78 11.56 -6.66
N ALA A 19 -5.64 10.90 -5.51
CA ALA A 19 -4.33 10.49 -5.00
C ALA A 19 -3.61 9.53 -5.95
N LEU A 20 -4.32 8.57 -6.54
CA LEU A 20 -3.77 7.66 -7.54
C LEU A 20 -3.24 8.41 -8.77
N LEU A 21 -4.03 9.35 -9.32
CA LEU A 21 -3.61 10.12 -10.49
C LEU A 21 -2.38 10.99 -10.18
N ALA A 22 -2.37 11.67 -9.03
CA ALA A 22 -1.21 12.44 -8.59
C ALA A 22 0.04 11.56 -8.41
N ALA A 23 -0.11 10.35 -7.88
CA ALA A 23 1.00 9.40 -7.76
C ALA A 23 1.53 8.93 -9.13
N LEU A 24 0.66 8.76 -10.13
CA LEU A 24 1.07 8.43 -11.49
C LEU A 24 1.80 9.59 -12.18
N ASP A 25 1.37 10.82 -11.95
CA ASP A 25 1.98 12.01 -12.57
C ASP A 25 3.32 12.38 -11.90
N GLU A 26 3.41 12.28 -10.57
CA GLU A 26 4.55 12.79 -9.80
C GLU A 26 5.46 11.70 -9.19
N GLY A 27 4.97 10.48 -9.07
CA GLY A 27 5.61 9.36 -8.37
C GLY A 27 6.01 8.19 -9.28
N TRP A 28 6.07 8.40 -10.59
CA TRP A 28 6.31 7.34 -11.58
C TRP A 28 7.71 6.68 -11.52
N ALA A 29 8.69 7.37 -10.91
CA ALA A 29 10.08 6.92 -10.89
C ALA A 29 10.33 5.83 -9.84
N ASP A 30 11.43 5.09 -10.01
CA ASP A 30 11.87 4.07 -9.05
C ASP A 30 12.29 4.73 -7.70
N PRO A 31 11.59 4.44 -6.58
CA PRO A 31 11.87 5.04 -5.27
C PRO A 31 13.19 4.54 -4.64
N ALA A 32 13.87 3.55 -5.24
CA ALA A 32 15.22 3.16 -4.85
C ALA A 32 16.31 4.07 -5.46
N ARG A 33 15.97 4.90 -6.45
CA ARG A 33 16.92 5.77 -7.12
C ARG A 33 17.07 7.11 -6.41
N LEU A 34 18.30 7.62 -6.41
CA LEU A 34 18.67 8.83 -5.67
C LEU A 34 18.50 10.13 -6.48
N TYR A 35 18.14 10.08 -7.76
CA TYR A 35 17.83 11.29 -8.54
C TYR A 35 16.52 11.93 -8.09
N ARG A 36 16.26 13.16 -8.54
CA ARG A 36 15.16 14.01 -8.04
C ARG A 36 13.81 13.29 -8.06
N GLU A 37 13.47 12.67 -9.18
CA GLU A 37 12.20 11.99 -9.40
C GLU A 37 12.09 10.72 -8.53
N GLY A 38 13.18 9.96 -8.37
CA GLY A 38 13.23 8.80 -7.47
C GLY A 38 13.01 9.20 -6.00
N ARG A 39 13.59 10.33 -5.56
CA ARG A 39 13.31 10.89 -4.22
C ARG A 39 11.87 11.35 -4.07
N ARG A 40 11.24 11.92 -5.11
CA ARG A 40 9.82 12.29 -5.11
C ARG A 40 8.94 11.04 -4.93
N ALA A 41 9.21 9.97 -5.68
CA ALA A 41 8.50 8.71 -5.55
C ALA A 41 8.67 8.08 -4.16
N ARG A 42 9.89 8.14 -3.59
CA ARG A 42 10.16 7.69 -2.21
C ARG A 42 9.31 8.43 -1.19
N LEU A 43 9.26 9.77 -1.26
CA LEU A 43 8.46 10.59 -0.35
C LEU A 43 6.97 10.24 -0.43
N LEU A 44 6.43 10.03 -1.64
CA LEU A 44 5.03 9.62 -1.82
C LEU A 44 4.76 8.24 -1.23
N LEU A 45 5.67 7.28 -1.43
CA LEU A 45 5.55 5.94 -0.88
C LEU A 45 5.62 5.92 0.65
N ASP A 46 6.50 6.72 1.23
CA ASP A 46 6.66 6.81 2.69
C ASP A 46 5.42 7.46 3.33
N ALA A 47 4.89 8.54 2.75
CA ALA A 47 3.63 9.15 3.19
C ALA A 47 2.44 8.17 3.09
N ALA A 48 2.37 7.38 2.02
CA ALA A 48 1.34 6.34 1.89
C ALA A 48 1.47 5.26 2.97
N ARG A 49 2.71 4.88 3.33
CA ARG A 49 2.98 3.89 4.40
C ARG A 49 2.58 4.43 5.76
N GLU A 50 2.87 5.68 6.06
CA GLU A 50 2.45 6.34 7.30
C GLU A 50 0.92 6.38 7.42
N ALA A 51 0.22 6.86 6.39
CA ALA A 51 -1.24 6.93 6.38
C ALA A 51 -1.89 5.54 6.53
N ALA A 52 -1.35 4.53 5.84
CA ALA A 52 -1.87 3.18 5.94
C ALA A 52 -1.61 2.56 7.32
N ALA A 53 -0.42 2.75 7.88
CA ALA A 53 -0.06 2.25 9.21
C ALA A 53 -0.93 2.87 10.31
N GLU A 54 -1.21 4.17 10.22
CA GLU A 54 -2.17 4.85 11.09
C GLU A 54 -3.56 4.22 11.00
N ALA A 55 -4.07 3.98 9.79
CA ALA A 55 -5.39 3.40 9.57
C ALA A 55 -5.54 1.98 10.14
N VAL A 56 -4.46 1.18 10.14
CA VAL A 56 -4.47 -0.19 10.70
C VAL A 56 -3.95 -0.27 12.14
N GLY A 57 -3.43 0.83 12.71
CA GLY A 57 -2.93 0.90 14.07
C GLY A 57 -1.59 0.18 14.31
N CYS A 58 -0.69 0.16 13.32
CA CYS A 58 0.67 -0.40 13.46
C CYS A 58 1.75 0.67 13.24
N ARG A 59 3.02 0.32 13.45
CA ARG A 59 4.12 1.21 13.09
C ARG A 59 4.40 1.16 11.57
N PRO A 60 4.83 2.26 10.95
CA PRO A 60 5.16 2.25 9.52
C PRO A 60 6.21 1.21 9.13
N ASP A 61 7.18 0.92 10.00
CA ASP A 61 8.23 -0.08 9.77
C ASP A 61 7.75 -1.55 9.92
N GLU A 62 6.56 -1.75 10.48
CA GLU A 62 5.91 -3.07 10.55
C GLU A 62 5.04 -3.34 9.32
N LEU A 63 4.78 -2.33 8.49
CA LEU A 63 3.86 -2.41 7.37
C LEU A 63 4.57 -2.79 6.06
N VAL A 64 3.97 -3.65 5.25
CA VAL A 64 4.41 -3.95 3.89
C VAL A 64 3.25 -3.91 2.90
N PHE A 65 3.47 -3.30 1.73
CA PHE A 65 2.50 -3.32 0.63
C PHE A 65 2.69 -4.60 -0.20
N THR A 66 1.57 -5.24 -0.52
CA THR A 66 1.51 -6.46 -1.33
C THR A 66 0.65 -6.22 -2.58
N PRO A 67 0.83 -7.03 -3.64
CA PRO A 67 0.01 -6.91 -4.84
C PRO A 67 -1.47 -7.22 -4.63
N SER A 68 -1.83 -7.97 -3.57
CA SER A 68 -3.20 -8.35 -3.24
C SER A 68 -3.33 -8.92 -1.83
N GLY A 69 -4.55 -8.84 -1.26
CA GLY A 69 -4.86 -9.47 0.03
C GLY A 69 -4.61 -10.99 0.06
N THR A 70 -4.85 -11.70 -1.05
CA THR A 70 -4.51 -13.14 -1.14
C THR A 70 -3.00 -13.36 -0.99
N ARG A 71 -2.18 -12.51 -1.61
CA ARG A 71 -0.72 -12.60 -1.48
C ARG A 71 -0.28 -12.29 -0.05
N ALA A 72 -0.84 -11.26 0.57
CA ALA A 72 -0.59 -10.93 1.98
C ALA A 72 -0.85 -12.12 2.91
N VAL A 73 -1.97 -12.82 2.75
CA VAL A 73 -2.31 -14.00 3.56
C VAL A 73 -1.30 -15.14 3.35
N HIS A 74 -0.93 -15.44 2.10
CA HIS A 74 0.06 -16.48 1.80
C HIS A 74 1.43 -16.15 2.43
N ASP A 75 1.88 -14.90 2.31
CA ASP A 75 3.17 -14.47 2.87
C ASP A 75 3.15 -14.49 4.41
N GLY A 76 2.03 -14.11 5.05
CA GLY A 76 1.86 -14.18 6.50
C GLY A 76 1.95 -15.62 7.05
N ILE A 77 1.28 -16.58 6.41
CA ILE A 77 1.35 -18.00 6.79
C ILE A 77 2.78 -18.53 6.61
N ALA A 78 3.42 -18.23 5.48
CA ALA A 78 4.79 -18.65 5.20
C ALA A 78 5.80 -18.06 6.21
N GLY A 79 5.66 -16.78 6.54
CA GLY A 79 6.50 -16.09 7.54
C GLY A 79 6.35 -16.69 8.92
N ARG A 80 5.12 -16.97 9.35
CA ARG A 80 4.84 -17.61 10.65
C ARG A 80 5.43 -19.01 10.75
N SER A 81 5.33 -19.80 9.67
CA SER A 81 5.91 -21.15 9.58
C SER A 81 7.45 -21.14 9.71
N ARG A 82 8.10 -20.09 9.17
CA ARG A 82 9.55 -19.88 9.26
C ARG A 82 10.03 -19.35 10.62
N GLY A 83 9.13 -19.16 11.59
CA GLY A 83 9.47 -18.64 12.91
C GLY A 83 9.70 -17.13 12.97
N GLY A 84 9.41 -16.39 11.89
CA GLY A 84 9.46 -14.94 11.88
C GLY A 84 8.17 -14.30 12.40
N GLY A 85 8.27 -13.06 12.89
CA GLY A 85 7.10 -12.18 13.00
C GLY A 85 6.62 -11.81 11.60
N ALA A 86 5.32 -11.92 11.35
CA ALA A 86 4.75 -11.47 10.08
C ALA A 86 4.56 -9.94 10.13
N PRO A 87 5.12 -9.18 9.17
CA PRO A 87 4.77 -7.77 9.05
C PRO A 87 3.27 -7.63 8.75
N VAL A 88 2.71 -6.47 9.08
CA VAL A 88 1.35 -6.11 8.71
C VAL A 88 1.31 -5.90 7.20
N ALA A 89 0.72 -6.85 6.48
CA ALA A 89 0.63 -6.82 5.03
C ALA A 89 -0.74 -6.27 4.60
N ILE A 90 -0.71 -5.28 3.71
CA ILE A 90 -1.88 -4.69 3.04
C ILE A 90 -1.77 -4.79 1.53
#